data_AF-A0A100YX40-F1
#
_entry.id   AF-A0A100YX40-F1
#
_cell.length_a   1.000
_cell.length_b   1.000
_cell.length_c   1.000
_cell.angle_alpha   90.00
_cell.angle_beta   90.00
_cell.angle_gamma   90.00
#
_symmetry.space_group_name_H-M   'P 1'
#
loop_
_entity.id
_entity.type
_entity.pdbx_description
1 polymer ?
#
loop_
_entity_poly.entity_id
_entity_poly.type
_entity_poly.pdbx_seq_one_letter_code
_entity_poly.pdbx_strand_id
1 'polypeptide(L)'
;MDTSPGEAIGGELVSLSGDAAASEADIGLAAAANGVQEAATELVCQYEQRGDCVLVRSGYLDLSGRVWSMVVEGSGWVDVCIVQSADGGTSETKVMHMDAAEWGESLGELGLGG
;
A
#
# COMPACT_ATOMS: atom_id res chain seq x y z
N MET A 1 -9.13 -75.19 5.51
CA MET A 1 -7.68 -75.17 5.65
C MET A 1 -7.19 -73.87 5.04
N ASP A 2 -6.40 -73.14 5.82
CA ASP A 2 -5.61 -71.96 5.49
C ASP A 2 -6.30 -70.62 5.18
N THR A 3 -6.60 -69.90 6.27
CA THR A 3 -6.51 -68.43 6.36
C THR A 3 -5.04 -68.00 6.22
N SER A 4 -4.73 -67.21 5.19
CA SER A 4 -3.44 -66.53 5.03
C SER A 4 -3.50 -65.10 5.62
N PRO A 5 -2.49 -64.66 6.41
CA PRO A 5 -2.45 -63.39 7.12
C PRO A 5 -1.62 -62.34 6.37
N GLY A 6 -1.73 -61.06 6.76
CA GLY A 6 -0.67 -60.07 6.45
C GLY A 6 -1.15 -58.64 6.24
N GLU A 7 -1.63 -58.03 7.31
CA GLU A 7 -1.86 -56.59 7.43
C GLU A 7 -0.53 -55.83 7.35
N ALA A 8 -0.39 -54.94 6.37
CA ALA A 8 0.70 -53.97 6.33
C ALA A 8 0.22 -52.66 6.97
N ILE A 9 0.47 -52.58 8.27
CA ILE A 9 0.46 -51.35 9.07
C ILE A 9 1.43 -50.32 8.47
N GLY A 10 0.91 -49.15 8.09
CA GLY A 10 1.69 -48.04 7.59
C GLY A 10 1.39 -46.78 8.38
N GLY A 11 2.34 -46.38 9.24
CA GLY A 11 2.49 -44.99 9.66
C GLY A 11 1.92 -44.66 11.04
N GLU A 12 2.83 -44.63 12.01
CA GLU A 12 2.67 -44.22 13.40
C GLU A 12 2.11 -42.79 13.55
N LEU A 13 1.10 -42.67 14.42
CA LEU A 13 0.53 -41.44 14.94
C LEU A 13 1.50 -40.84 15.97
N VAL A 14 2.12 -39.71 15.67
CA VAL A 14 2.72 -38.86 16.70
C VAL A 14 1.79 -37.71 17.02
N SER A 15 1.04 -37.89 18.10
CA SER A 15 0.26 -36.84 18.76
C SER A 15 1.21 -35.88 19.46
N LEU A 16 1.20 -34.61 19.05
CA LEU A 16 1.73 -33.53 19.88
C LEU A 16 0.54 -32.73 20.43
N SER A 17 0.16 -33.07 21.66
CA SER A 17 -0.77 -32.28 22.46
C SER A 17 -0.17 -30.91 22.75
N GLY A 18 -0.80 -29.88 22.22
CA GLY A 18 -0.62 -28.49 22.63
C GLY A 18 -1.99 -27.85 22.77
N ASP A 19 -2.55 -27.87 23.97
CA ASP A 19 -3.80 -27.21 24.32
C ASP A 19 -3.49 -25.77 24.77
N ALA A 20 -3.96 -24.78 24.00
CA ALA A 20 -4.40 -23.47 24.50
C ALA A 20 -5.00 -22.66 23.35
N ALA A 21 -6.32 -22.46 23.45
CA ALA A 21 -7.13 -21.69 22.53
C ALA A 21 -6.70 -20.21 22.42
N ALA A 22 -6.62 -19.72 21.19
CA ALA A 22 -7.15 -18.42 20.83
C ALA A 22 -7.88 -18.60 19.52
N SER A 23 -9.20 -18.42 19.58
CA SER A 23 -10.12 -18.43 18.46
C SER A 23 -9.49 -17.79 17.22
N GLU A 24 -9.31 -18.57 16.16
CA GLU A 24 -9.13 -18.02 14.83
C GLU A 24 -10.45 -17.35 14.48
N ALA A 25 -10.58 -16.09 14.88
CA ALA A 25 -11.48 -15.20 14.18
C ALA A 25 -11.02 -15.28 12.72
N ASP A 26 -11.88 -15.87 11.90
CA ASP A 26 -11.94 -15.68 10.45
C ASP A 26 -12.04 -14.16 10.20
N ILE A 27 -10.93 -13.46 10.42
CA ILE A 27 -10.67 -12.20 9.78
C ILE A 27 -10.21 -12.67 8.42
N GLY A 28 -11.18 -12.94 7.54
CA GLY A 28 -10.92 -13.10 6.14
C GLY A 28 -9.96 -11.97 5.76
N LEU A 29 -8.69 -12.32 5.54
CA LEU A 29 -7.75 -11.45 4.87
C LEU A 29 -8.24 -11.40 3.43
N ALA A 30 -9.30 -10.64 3.22
CA ALA A 30 -9.62 -10.13 1.90
C ALA A 30 -8.31 -9.56 1.39
N ALA A 31 -7.78 -10.12 0.30
CA ALA A 31 -6.58 -9.64 -0.37
C ALA A 31 -6.72 -8.13 -0.47
N ALA A 32 -6.01 -7.43 0.39
CA ALA A 32 -6.36 -6.09 0.77
C ALA A 32 -6.06 -5.15 -0.41
N ALA A 33 -6.59 -3.94 -0.30
CA ALA A 33 -6.32 -2.79 -1.16
C ALA A 33 -4.84 -2.34 -1.10
N ASN A 34 -3.90 -3.28 -1.18
CA ASN A 34 -2.46 -3.20 -1.06
C ASN A 34 -1.78 -2.67 -2.34
N GLY A 35 -2.54 -2.26 -3.35
CA GLY A 35 -1.94 -1.56 -4.49
C GLY A 35 -1.52 -0.14 -4.07
N VAL A 36 -2.43 0.57 -3.41
CA VAL A 36 -2.29 2.01 -3.16
C VAL A 36 -1.33 2.30 -2.03
N GLN A 37 -1.43 1.57 -0.92
CA GLN A 37 -0.56 1.80 0.24
C GLN A 37 0.91 1.47 -0.07
N GLU A 38 1.17 0.34 -0.73
CA GLU A 38 2.50 -0.08 -1.14
C GLU A 38 3.12 0.91 -2.13
N ALA A 39 2.38 1.30 -3.18
CA ALA A 39 2.86 2.27 -4.15
C ALA A 39 3.08 3.66 -3.53
N ALA A 40 2.21 4.09 -2.61
CA ALA A 40 2.42 5.34 -1.87
C ALA A 40 3.68 5.29 -1.00
N THR A 41 3.92 4.17 -0.31
CA THR A 41 5.12 3.96 0.51
C THR A 41 6.39 4.00 -0.34
N GLU A 42 6.38 3.29 -1.47
CA GLU A 42 7.50 3.29 -2.41
C GLU A 42 7.78 4.70 -2.94
N LEU A 43 6.73 5.43 -3.33
CA LEU A 43 6.85 6.77 -3.88
C LEU A 43 7.43 7.75 -2.84
N VAL A 44 6.99 7.70 -1.58
CA VAL A 44 7.59 8.51 -0.50
C VAL A 44 9.07 8.18 -0.35
N CYS A 45 9.43 6.90 -0.29
CA CYS A 45 10.82 6.49 -0.16
C CYS A 45 11.69 6.97 -1.34
N GLN A 46 11.16 6.98 -2.57
CA GLN A 46 11.88 7.47 -3.75
C GLN A 46 12.21 8.97 -3.63
N TYR A 47 11.25 9.80 -3.21
CA TYR A 47 11.48 11.23 -3.04
C TYR A 47 12.39 11.54 -1.83
N GLU A 48 12.24 10.81 -0.72
CA GLU A 48 13.15 10.94 0.43
C GLU A 48 14.61 10.61 0.07
N GLN A 49 14.82 9.59 -0.76
CA GLN A 49 16.16 9.20 -1.23
C GLN A 49 16.78 10.21 -2.20
N ARG A 50 15.96 11.02 -2.87
CA ARG A 50 16.43 12.01 -3.85
C ARG A 50 17.22 13.14 -3.19
N GLY A 51 16.83 13.54 -1.98
CA GLY A 51 17.57 14.47 -1.12
C GLY A 51 17.55 15.94 -1.56
N ASP A 52 16.83 16.29 -2.62
CA ASP A 52 16.70 17.64 -3.20
C ASP A 52 15.29 18.24 -3.03
N CYS A 53 14.46 17.61 -2.21
CA CYS A 53 13.06 17.98 -2.00
C CYS A 53 12.55 17.61 -0.60
N VAL A 54 11.39 18.16 -0.23
CA VAL A 54 10.71 17.93 1.04
C VAL A 54 9.25 17.53 0.82
N LEU A 55 8.78 16.55 1.60
CA LEU A 55 7.36 16.17 1.62
C LEU A 55 6.56 17.24 2.40
N VAL A 56 5.70 17.98 1.70
CA VAL A 56 4.88 19.04 2.31
C VAL A 56 3.62 18.46 2.94
N ARG A 57 2.94 17.57 2.22
CA ARG A 57 1.68 16.96 2.66
C ARG A 57 1.50 15.59 2.05
N SER A 58 0.86 14.69 2.79
CA SER A 58 0.39 13.41 2.25
C SER A 58 -0.89 12.94 2.93
N GLY A 59 -1.63 12.07 2.26
CA GLY A 59 -2.82 11.44 2.83
C GLY A 59 -3.78 10.88 1.80
N TYR A 60 -4.75 10.11 2.29
CA TYR A 60 -5.85 9.62 1.48
C TYR A 60 -6.81 10.76 1.11
N LEU A 61 -7.23 10.77 -0.16
CA LEU A 61 -8.20 11.74 -0.69
C LEU A 61 -9.65 11.25 -0.54
N ASP A 62 -9.85 9.94 -0.39
CA ASP A 62 -11.15 9.35 -0.17
C ASP A 62 -11.18 8.47 1.09
N LEU A 63 -12.38 8.27 1.62
CA LEU A 63 -12.61 7.48 2.84
C LEU A 63 -12.49 5.97 2.63
N SER A 64 -12.50 5.50 1.38
CA SER A 64 -12.36 4.09 1.03
C SER A 64 -10.90 3.64 0.88
N GLY A 65 -9.94 4.56 1.03
CA GLY A 65 -8.50 4.28 0.92
C GLY A 65 -8.06 3.97 -0.51
N ARG A 66 -8.86 4.32 -1.53
CA ARG A 66 -8.58 3.96 -2.93
C ARG A 66 -7.71 4.98 -3.64
N VAL A 67 -7.61 6.19 -3.12
CA VAL A 67 -6.87 7.30 -3.69
C VAL A 67 -6.07 7.96 -2.57
N TRP A 68 -4.77 8.05 -2.78
CA TRP A 68 -3.81 8.71 -1.92
C TRP A 68 -3.07 9.77 -2.71
N SER A 69 -2.65 10.83 -2.03
CA SER A 69 -1.87 11.89 -2.66
C SER A 69 -0.72 12.36 -1.77
N MET A 70 0.28 12.94 -2.42
CA MET A 70 1.28 13.76 -1.75
C MET A 70 1.65 14.99 -2.56
N VAL A 71 2.13 15.99 -1.85
CA VAL A 71 2.74 17.19 -2.42
C VAL A 71 4.20 17.23 -1.96
N VAL A 72 5.10 17.36 -2.92
CA VAL A 72 6.54 17.46 -2.69
C VAL A 72 7.02 18.79 -3.27
N GLU A 73 7.84 19.50 -2.50
CA GLU A 73 8.47 20.75 -2.92
C GLU A 73 9.97 20.53 -3.06
N GLY A 74 10.52 20.85 -4.24
CA GLY A 74 11.96 20.91 -4.46
C GLY A 74 12.41 22.32 -4.80
N SER A 75 13.69 22.47 -5.14
CA SER A 75 14.27 23.78 -5.45
C SER A 75 13.66 24.40 -6.72
N GLY A 76 12.58 25.15 -6.56
CA GLY A 76 11.89 25.88 -7.64
C GLY A 76 10.79 25.09 -8.34
N TRP A 77 10.40 23.92 -7.83
CA TRP A 77 9.33 23.11 -8.42
C TRP A 77 8.47 22.45 -7.34
N VAL A 78 7.26 22.08 -7.74
CA VAL A 78 6.29 21.36 -6.93
C VAL A 78 5.80 20.15 -7.72
N ASP A 79 5.82 18.98 -7.10
CA ASP A 79 5.17 17.78 -7.61
C ASP A 79 3.90 17.49 -6.79
N VAL A 80 2.79 17.30 -7.50
CA VAL A 80 1.58 16.70 -6.93
C VAL A 80 1.45 15.28 -7.46
N CYS A 81 1.55 14.31 -6.56
CA CYS A 81 1.47 12.90 -6.89
C CYS A 81 0.14 12.33 -6.42
N ILE A 82 -0.53 11.56 -7.28
CA ILE A 82 -1.77 10.86 -6.97
C ILE A 82 -1.56 9.37 -7.25
N VAL A 83 -1.76 8.54 -6.23
CA VAL A 83 -1.76 7.10 -6.33
C VAL A 83 -3.20 6.63 -6.18
N GLN A 84 -3.70 5.88 -7.15
CA GLN A 84 -5.08 5.40 -7.15
C GLN A 84 -5.16 3.91 -7.46
N SER A 85 -6.15 3.23 -6.87
CA SER A 85 -6.41 1.82 -7.15
C SER A 85 -6.81 1.66 -8.62
N ALA A 86 -6.22 0.67 -9.25
CA ALA A 86 -6.58 0.19 -10.58
C ALA A 86 -7.26 -1.18 -10.47
N ASP A 87 -7.80 -1.67 -11.58
CA ASP A 87 -8.44 -2.98 -11.64
C ASP A 87 -7.44 -4.10 -11.29
N GLY A 88 -7.95 -5.18 -10.69
CA GLY A 88 -7.15 -6.35 -10.35
C GLY A 88 -6.22 -6.19 -9.14
N GLY A 89 -6.49 -5.21 -8.25
CA GLY A 89 -5.71 -5.02 -7.01
C GLY A 89 -4.37 -4.31 -7.22
N THR A 90 -4.17 -3.70 -8.38
CA THR A 90 -2.99 -2.90 -8.71
C THR A 90 -3.22 -1.41 -8.40
N SER A 91 -2.20 -0.58 -8.59
CA SER A 91 -2.29 0.87 -8.46
C SER A 91 -1.67 1.58 -9.66
N GLU A 92 -2.17 2.78 -9.92
CA GLU A 92 -1.64 3.72 -10.91
C GLU A 92 -1.15 4.97 -10.19
N THR A 93 0.02 5.48 -10.60
CA THR A 93 0.59 6.73 -10.09
C THR A 93 0.58 7.79 -11.19
N LYS A 94 0.05 8.96 -10.87
CA LYS A 94 0.11 10.17 -11.71
C LYS A 94 0.95 11.21 -10.97
N VAL A 95 1.87 11.84 -11.69
CA VAL A 95 2.71 12.93 -11.17
C VAL A 95 2.47 14.16 -12.03
N MET A 96 2.10 15.25 -11.38
CA MET A 96 1.98 16.57 -11.99
C MET A 96 3.16 17.40 -11.50
N HIS A 97 4.11 17.65 -12.40
CA HIS A 97 5.29 18.48 -12.14
C HIS A 97 5.03 19.90 -12.59
N MET A 98 5.27 20.87 -11.71
CA MET A 98 4.98 22.28 -11.94
C MET A 98 6.14 23.14 -11.45
N ASP A 99 6.43 24.22 -12.17
CA ASP A 99 7.34 25.25 -11.67
C ASP A 99 6.69 25.98 -10.48
N ALA A 100 7.47 26.26 -9.43
CA ALA A 100 6.95 26.86 -8.21
C ALA A 100 6.45 28.30 -8.43
N ALA A 101 7.03 29.04 -9.38
CA ALA A 101 6.54 30.38 -9.72
C ALA A 101 5.17 30.29 -10.41
N GLU A 102 5.01 29.39 -11.39
CA GLU A 102 3.74 29.19 -12.10
C GLU A 102 2.63 28.69 -11.14
N TRP A 103 3.00 27.82 -10.19
CA TRP A 103 2.10 27.37 -9.12
C TRP A 103 1.66 28.53 -8.22
N GLY A 104 2.60 29.38 -7.79
CA GLY A 104 2.32 30.55 -6.97
C GLY A 104 1.42 31.57 -7.67
N GLU A 105 1.67 31.85 -8.96
CA GLU A 105 0.86 32.75 -9.78
C GLU A 105 -0.57 32.24 -9.92
N SER A 106 -0.74 30.93 -10.19
CA SER A 106 -2.07 30.30 -10.30
C SER A 106 -2.87 30.40 -8.99
N LEU A 107 -2.22 30.24 -7.84
CA LEU A 107 -2.87 30.44 -6.54
C LEU A 107 -3.16 31.92 -6.25
N GLY A 108 -2.27 32.81 -6.69
CA GLY A 108 -2.45 34.26 -6.61
C GLY A 108 -3.70 34.72 -7.38
N GLU A 109 -3.91 34.21 -8.59
CA GLU A 109 -5.11 34.50 -9.40
C GLU A 109 -6.40 34.01 -8.75
N LEU A 110 -6.34 32.91 -7.99
CA LEU A 110 -7.46 32.37 -7.23
C LEU A 110 -7.65 33.05 -5.86
N GLY A 111 -6.81 34.03 -5.50
CA GLY A 111 -6.85 34.70 -4.19
C GLY A 111 -6.46 33.81 -3.01
N LEU A 112 -5.73 32.72 -3.29
CA LEU A 112 -5.25 31.73 -2.32
C LEU A 112 -3.74 31.88 -2.04
N GLY A 113 -3.05 32.78 -2.76
CA GLY A 113 -1.67 33.17 -2.48
C GLY A 113 -1.59 34.08 -1.24
N GLY A 114 -0.77 33.69 -0.27
CA GLY A 114 -0.47 34.46 0.94
C GLY A 114 0.57 35.55 0.74
#